data_AF-A0A9X3WZI8-F1
#
_entry.id   AF-A0A9X3WZI8-F1
#
_cell.length_a   1.000
_cell.length_b   1.000
_cell.length_c   1.000
_cell.angle_alpha   90.00
_cell.angle_beta   90.00
_cell.angle_gamma   90.00
#
_symmetry.space_group_name_H-M   'P 1'
#
loop_
_entity.id
_entity.type
_entity.pdbx_description
1 polymer ?
#
loop_
_entity_poly.entity_id
_entity_poly.type
_entity_poly.pdbx_seq_one_letter_code
_entity_poly.pdbx_strand_id
1 'polypeptide(L)'
;MKRSSFWIAVFGLSALAFVTPARADVVGPPPDECPEGTEGGSCHGGPYCRPIECTSDAECGNGETCKDQPLCVSTISCVGLLPPDASPMDFETPKIEALCPNGNECMQGATCKTQKVCVSAASSSDGNDSGCGCRLASSGSFEASLGALALGLGAAAFARRRQRVDAASRASRQRRA
;
A
#
# COMPACT_ATOMS: atom_id res chain seq x y z
N MET A 1 7.16 47.46 -35.02
CA MET A 1 7.33 45.98 -35.01
C MET A 1 7.37 45.47 -33.56
N LYS A 2 6.23 45.07 -32.98
CA LYS A 2 6.10 44.51 -31.60
C LYS A 2 4.91 43.53 -31.56
N ARG A 3 5.03 42.35 -32.19
CA ARG A 3 3.97 41.32 -32.23
C ARG A 3 4.41 39.96 -31.65
N SER A 4 5.63 39.83 -31.15
CA SER A 4 6.21 38.53 -30.79
C SER A 4 5.84 38.03 -29.38
N SER A 5 5.63 38.91 -28.40
CA SER A 5 5.40 38.49 -27.00
C SER A 5 3.99 37.95 -26.70
N PHE A 6 2.98 38.29 -27.50
CA PHE A 6 1.60 37.84 -27.26
C PHE A 6 1.39 36.35 -27.57
N TRP A 7 2.11 35.84 -28.58
CA TRP A 7 2.00 34.43 -28.99
C TRP A 7 2.62 33.46 -27.98
N ILE A 8 3.71 33.85 -27.30
CA ILE A 8 4.37 33.00 -26.29
C ILE A 8 3.45 32.75 -25.09
N ALA A 9 2.67 33.76 -24.67
CA ALA A 9 1.74 33.63 -23.55
C ALA A 9 0.55 32.70 -23.88
N VAL A 10 0.05 32.74 -25.11
CA VAL A 10 -1.07 31.87 -25.54
C VAL A 10 -0.63 30.42 -25.68
N PHE A 11 0.53 30.15 -26.29
CA PHE A 11 1.04 28.77 -26.42
C PHE A 11 1.47 28.17 -25.07
N GLY A 12 2.00 28.97 -24.14
CA GLY A 12 2.37 28.49 -22.80
C GLY A 12 1.16 28.09 -21.94
N LEU A 13 0.01 28.74 -22.11
CA LEU A 13 -1.20 28.47 -21.32
C LEU A 13 -1.95 27.21 -21.80
N SER A 14 -1.96 26.94 -23.11
CA SER A 14 -2.63 25.74 -23.65
C SER A 14 -1.95 24.42 -23.25
N ALA A 15 -0.66 24.43 -22.91
CA ALA A 15 0.05 23.23 -22.48
C ALA A 15 -0.41 22.70 -21.10
N LEU A 16 -1.02 23.54 -20.26
CA LEU A 16 -1.52 23.14 -18.94
C LEU A 16 -2.89 22.44 -19.00
N ALA A 17 -3.61 22.54 -20.11
CA ALA A 17 -4.93 21.92 -20.27
C ALA A 17 -4.87 20.40 -20.58
N PHE A 18 -3.68 19.87 -20.90
CA PHE A 18 -3.49 18.47 -21.28
C PHE A 18 -2.71 17.63 -20.25
N VAL A 19 -2.55 18.11 -19.02
CA VAL A 19 -1.98 17.29 -17.95
C VAL A 19 -3.01 16.24 -17.57
N THR A 20 -2.93 15.06 -18.18
CA THR A 20 -3.70 13.90 -17.73
C THR A 20 -3.20 13.54 -16.32
N PRO A 21 -4.10 13.23 -15.38
CA PRO A 21 -3.68 12.75 -14.08
C PRO A 21 -2.88 11.47 -14.29
N ALA A 22 -1.61 11.48 -13.88
CA ALA A 22 -0.84 10.26 -13.78
C ALA A 22 -1.58 9.33 -12.82
N ARG A 23 -2.12 8.22 -13.35
CA ARG A 23 -2.69 7.17 -12.52
C ARG A 23 -1.50 6.49 -11.87
N ALA A 24 -1.19 6.90 -10.64
CA ALA A 24 -0.38 6.07 -9.76
C ALA A 24 -1.07 4.70 -9.68
N ASP A 25 -0.28 3.64 -9.73
CA ASP A 25 -0.78 2.28 -9.58
C ASP A 25 -1.57 2.20 -8.27
N VAL A 26 -2.91 2.16 -8.38
CA VAL A 26 -3.80 2.10 -7.22
C VAL A 26 -3.87 0.64 -6.83
N VAL A 27 -2.95 0.24 -5.95
CA VAL A 27 -3.02 -1.05 -5.29
C VAL A 27 -4.20 -1.02 -4.31
N GLY A 28 -5.09 -2.00 -4.44
CA GLY A 28 -6.23 -2.16 -3.53
C GLY A 28 -5.79 -2.44 -2.08
N PRO A 29 -6.66 -2.20 -1.09
CA PRO A 29 -6.36 -2.60 0.28
C PRO A 29 -6.14 -4.12 0.35
N PRO A 30 -5.33 -4.61 1.30
CA PRO A 30 -5.20 -6.04 1.56
C PRO A 30 -6.55 -6.73 1.77
N PRO A 31 -6.69 -8.01 1.43
CA PRO A 31 -7.94 -8.74 1.65
C PRO A 31 -8.20 -8.92 3.15
N ASP A 32 -9.44 -8.69 3.57
CA ASP A 32 -9.87 -8.87 4.98
C ASP A 32 -10.05 -10.36 5.35
N GLU A 33 -10.38 -11.19 4.36
CA GLU A 33 -10.61 -12.62 4.52
C GLU A 33 -9.46 -13.40 3.89
N CYS A 34 -8.68 -14.04 4.76
CA CYS A 34 -7.58 -14.90 4.36
C CYS A 34 -7.70 -16.28 5.03
N PRO A 35 -7.20 -17.36 4.39
CA PRO A 35 -7.13 -18.67 5.01
C PRO A 35 -6.43 -18.63 6.38
N GLU A 36 -6.76 -19.58 7.26
CA GLU A 36 -6.08 -19.69 8.54
C GLU A 36 -4.55 -19.82 8.36
N GLY A 37 -3.79 -19.20 9.26
CA GLY A 37 -2.32 -19.18 9.18
C GLY A 37 -1.78 -18.14 8.20
N THR A 38 -2.63 -17.27 7.65
CA THR A 38 -2.24 -16.25 6.68
C THR A 38 -2.83 -14.89 7.02
N GLU A 39 -2.26 -13.84 6.45
CA GLU A 39 -2.74 -12.46 6.61
C GLU A 39 -2.81 -11.74 5.26
N GLY A 40 -3.67 -10.71 5.20
CA GLY A 40 -3.79 -9.86 4.02
C GLY A 40 -2.52 -9.04 3.77
N GLY A 41 -2.03 -9.10 2.54
CA GLY A 41 -0.98 -8.24 2.00
C GLY A 41 -1.42 -7.55 0.70
N SER A 42 -0.62 -6.59 0.26
CA SER A 42 -0.82 -5.90 -1.00
C SER A 42 0.51 -5.53 -1.64
N CYS A 43 0.64 -5.71 -2.95
CA CYS A 43 1.81 -5.28 -3.72
C CYS A 43 1.40 -4.80 -5.11
N HIS A 44 2.35 -4.51 -6.01
CA HIS A 44 2.04 -4.08 -7.38
C HIS A 44 1.19 -5.11 -8.16
N GLY A 45 1.28 -6.40 -7.82
CA GLY A 45 0.42 -7.44 -8.38
C GLY A 45 -1.03 -7.43 -7.87
N GLY A 46 -1.33 -6.59 -6.86
CA GLY A 46 -2.64 -6.48 -6.22
C GLY A 46 -2.68 -7.01 -4.78
N PRO A 47 -3.87 -7.06 -4.17
CA PRO A 47 -4.10 -7.68 -2.87
C PRO A 47 -3.94 -9.20 -2.92
N TYR A 48 -3.36 -9.80 -1.87
CA TYR A 48 -3.11 -11.24 -1.76
C TYR A 48 -3.04 -11.69 -0.29
N CYS A 49 -3.16 -12.99 -0.02
CA CYS A 49 -2.89 -13.54 1.31
C CYS A 49 -1.47 -14.10 1.37
N ARG A 50 -0.71 -13.77 2.42
CA ARG A 50 0.66 -14.25 2.67
C ARG A 50 0.72 -15.08 3.94
N PRO A 51 1.60 -16.10 4.04
CA PRO A 51 1.72 -16.91 5.25
C PRO A 51 2.27 -16.09 6.43
N ILE A 52 1.79 -16.36 7.63
CA ILE A 52 2.38 -15.87 8.89
C ILE A 52 3.38 -16.94 9.34
N GLU A 53 4.55 -16.95 8.71
CA GLU A 53 5.57 -17.99 8.93
C GLU A 53 6.11 -17.98 10.37
N CYS A 54 6.41 -19.17 10.88
CA CYS A 54 6.99 -19.34 12.22
C CYS A 54 7.92 -20.56 12.27
N THR A 55 8.86 -20.54 13.21
CA THR A 55 9.68 -21.71 13.55
C THR A 55 9.29 -22.33 14.89
N SER A 56 8.66 -21.55 15.78
CA SER A 56 8.20 -21.98 17.10
C SER A 56 7.01 -21.13 17.59
N ASP A 57 6.28 -21.63 18.60
CA ASP A 57 5.14 -20.92 19.20
C ASP A 57 5.48 -19.53 19.76
N ALA A 58 6.75 -19.30 20.12
CA ALA A 58 7.22 -18.03 20.66
C ALA A 58 7.25 -16.88 19.63
N GLU A 59 7.22 -17.20 18.34
CA GLU A 59 7.16 -16.22 17.25
C GLU A 59 5.73 -15.79 16.93
N CYS A 60 4.74 -16.54 17.40
CA CYS A 60 3.33 -16.29 17.15
C CYS A 60 2.73 -15.31 18.17
N GLY A 61 1.61 -14.68 17.80
CA GLY A 61 0.88 -13.78 18.68
C GLY A 61 0.29 -14.49 19.92
N ASN A 62 -0.20 -13.70 20.88
CA ASN A 62 -0.81 -14.25 22.08
C ASN A 62 -1.98 -15.18 21.75
N GLY A 63 -1.88 -16.45 22.18
CA GLY A 63 -2.91 -17.47 21.95
C GLY A 63 -2.87 -18.12 20.55
N GLU A 64 -1.82 -17.87 19.79
CA GLU A 64 -1.51 -18.59 18.56
C GLU A 64 -0.47 -19.68 18.82
N THR A 65 -0.41 -20.65 17.92
CA THR A 65 0.57 -21.75 17.95
C THR A 65 1.14 -21.94 16.55
N CYS A 66 2.41 -22.29 16.48
CA CYS A 66 3.12 -22.58 15.24
C CYS A 66 2.82 -24.01 14.79
N LYS A 67 1.97 -24.17 13.79
CA LYS A 67 1.55 -25.49 13.28
C LYS A 67 1.94 -25.68 11.82
N ASP A 68 2.21 -26.94 11.46
CA ASP A 68 2.35 -27.34 10.07
C ASP A 68 0.98 -27.32 9.40
N GLN A 69 0.80 -26.44 8.41
CA GLN A 69 -0.47 -26.30 7.68
C GLN A 69 -0.26 -26.54 6.18
N PRO A 70 -1.07 -27.42 5.56
CA PRO A 70 -1.01 -27.64 4.11
C PRO A 70 -1.75 -26.50 3.39
N LEU A 71 -0.98 -25.65 2.69
CA LEU A 71 -1.48 -24.46 2.01
C LEU A 71 -1.34 -24.60 0.50
N CYS A 72 -2.34 -24.12 -0.24
CA CYS A 72 -2.30 -23.98 -1.68
C CYS A 72 -1.53 -22.72 -2.06
N VAL A 73 -0.28 -22.90 -2.48
CA VAL A 73 0.66 -21.83 -2.81
C VAL A 73 0.69 -21.62 -4.32
N SER A 74 0.35 -20.41 -4.77
CA SER A 74 0.66 -19.88 -6.09
C SER A 74 1.71 -18.77 -5.96
N THR A 75 2.16 -18.19 -7.08
CA THR A 75 3.04 -17.03 -7.08
C THR A 75 2.30 -15.80 -7.58
N ILE A 76 2.63 -14.64 -7.00
CA ILE A 76 2.18 -13.34 -7.48
C ILE A 76 3.42 -12.49 -7.80
N SER A 77 3.43 -11.85 -8.96
CA SER A 77 4.49 -10.89 -9.28
C SER A 77 4.21 -9.59 -8.56
N CYS A 78 5.03 -9.26 -7.55
CA CYS A 78 4.90 -8.01 -6.80
C CYS A 78 5.66 -6.85 -7.45
N VAL A 79 5.94 -6.98 -8.73
CA VAL A 79 6.85 -6.10 -9.43
C VAL A 79 6.13 -4.90 -10.03
N GLY A 80 6.68 -3.71 -9.77
CA GLY A 80 6.24 -2.48 -10.42
C GLY A 80 7.09 -2.18 -11.65
N LEU A 81 7.57 -0.95 -11.75
CA LEU A 81 8.56 -0.56 -12.75
C LEU A 81 9.92 -1.23 -12.44
N LEU A 82 10.24 -2.29 -13.19
CA LEU A 82 11.55 -2.93 -13.18
C LEU A 82 12.59 -2.11 -13.95
N PRO A 83 13.85 -2.06 -13.48
CA PRO A 83 14.95 -1.69 -14.35
C PRO A 83 15.12 -2.76 -15.46
N PRO A 84 15.65 -2.39 -16.63
CA PRO A 84 15.66 -3.26 -17.83
C PRO A 84 16.53 -4.52 -17.68
N ASP A 85 17.38 -4.59 -16.67
CA ASP A 85 18.30 -5.68 -16.35
C ASP A 85 17.80 -6.61 -15.24
N ALA A 86 16.71 -6.27 -14.55
CA ALA A 86 16.16 -7.12 -13.49
C ALA A 86 15.27 -8.23 -14.04
N SER A 87 15.40 -9.43 -13.45
CA SER A 87 14.54 -10.58 -13.77
C SER A 87 13.22 -10.48 -13.01
N PRO A 88 12.05 -10.63 -13.68
CA PRO A 88 10.75 -10.62 -13.00
C PRO A 88 10.60 -11.74 -11.94
N MET A 89 11.30 -12.86 -12.12
CA MET A 89 11.24 -14.01 -11.21
C MET A 89 11.76 -13.69 -9.81
N ASP A 90 12.66 -12.71 -9.69
CA ASP A 90 13.26 -12.32 -8.40
C ASP A 90 12.26 -11.57 -7.50
N PHE A 91 11.10 -11.19 -8.06
CA PHE A 91 10.03 -10.44 -7.38
C PHE A 91 8.73 -11.24 -7.27
N GLU A 92 8.79 -12.54 -7.57
CA GLU A 92 7.67 -13.44 -7.28
C GLU A 92 7.58 -13.68 -5.78
N THR A 93 6.40 -13.41 -5.24
CA THR A 93 6.07 -13.62 -3.83
C THR A 93 5.10 -14.80 -3.72
N PRO A 94 5.23 -15.67 -2.71
CA PRO A 94 4.23 -16.70 -2.47
C PRO A 94 2.89 -16.07 -2.12
N LYS A 95 1.84 -16.51 -2.82
CA LYS A 95 0.45 -16.16 -2.56
C LYS A 95 -0.28 -17.42 -2.09
N ILE A 96 -1.03 -17.31 -1.01
CA ILE A 96 -1.87 -18.40 -0.51
C ILE A 96 -3.29 -18.21 -1.04
N GLU A 97 -3.82 -19.25 -1.68
CA GLU A 97 -5.19 -19.22 -2.23
C GLU A 97 -6.20 -19.92 -1.33
N ALA A 98 -5.81 -21.02 -0.69
CA ALA A 98 -6.67 -21.84 0.16
C ALA A 98 -5.85 -22.80 1.04
N LEU A 99 -6.53 -23.48 1.96
CA LEU A 99 -6.04 -24.71 2.60
C LEU A 99 -6.17 -25.89 1.62
N CYS A 100 -5.29 -26.89 1.69
CA CYS A 100 -5.41 -28.06 0.83
C CYS A 100 -6.55 -29.00 1.31
N PRO A 101 -7.64 -29.17 0.53
CA PRO A 101 -8.84 -29.90 0.97
C PRO A 101 -8.64 -31.39 1.29
N ASN A 102 -7.63 -32.04 0.69
CA ASN A 102 -7.30 -33.46 0.91
C ASN A 102 -5.80 -33.67 1.15
N GLY A 103 -5.13 -32.66 1.70
CA GLY A 103 -3.70 -32.68 2.01
C GLY A 103 -2.75 -32.55 0.81
N ASN A 104 -3.18 -32.78 -0.45
CA ASN A 104 -2.26 -32.82 -1.60
C ASN A 104 -2.72 -32.08 -2.88
N GLU A 105 -3.99 -31.72 -3.03
CA GLU A 105 -4.52 -31.15 -4.29
C GLU A 105 -4.99 -29.71 -4.11
N CYS A 106 -4.63 -28.86 -5.07
CA CYS A 106 -5.03 -27.46 -5.14
C CYS A 106 -5.66 -27.15 -6.49
N MET A 107 -6.54 -26.16 -6.53
CA MET A 107 -7.15 -25.70 -7.78
C MET A 107 -6.17 -24.81 -8.57
N GLN A 108 -6.41 -24.67 -9.88
CA GLN A 108 -5.84 -23.62 -10.74
C GLN A 108 -4.30 -23.53 -10.82
N GLY A 109 -3.59 -24.64 -10.65
CA GLY A 109 -2.13 -24.68 -10.82
C GLY A 109 -1.35 -24.21 -9.58
N ALA A 110 -2.01 -23.95 -8.47
CA ALA A 110 -1.35 -23.83 -7.18
C ALA A 110 -0.76 -25.19 -6.75
N THR A 111 0.32 -25.16 -5.97
CA THR A 111 0.96 -26.37 -5.43
C THR A 111 0.63 -26.47 -3.94
N CYS A 112 0.16 -27.65 -3.49
CA CYS A 112 0.00 -27.88 -2.07
C CYS A 112 1.38 -28.01 -1.41
N LYS A 113 1.69 -27.10 -0.47
CA LYS A 113 2.93 -27.11 0.31
C LYS A 113 2.59 -27.02 1.79
N THR A 114 3.18 -27.91 2.58
CA THR A 114 3.14 -27.81 4.04
C THR A 114 4.13 -26.75 4.49
N GLN A 115 3.65 -25.76 5.25
CA GLN A 115 4.46 -24.69 5.82
C GLN A 115 4.11 -24.50 7.29
N LYS A 116 5.08 -24.08 8.11
CA LYS A 116 4.83 -23.71 9.51
C LYS A 116 4.25 -22.30 9.57
N VAL A 117 3.04 -22.19 10.10
CA VAL A 117 2.33 -20.91 10.21
C VAL A 117 1.67 -20.75 11.58
N CYS A 118 1.53 -19.49 11.99
CA CYS A 118 0.85 -19.13 13.23
C CYS A 118 -0.67 -19.24 13.08
N VAL A 119 -1.27 -20.20 13.78
CA VAL A 119 -2.71 -20.43 13.79
C VAL A 119 -3.31 -20.12 15.15
N SER A 120 -4.53 -19.58 15.17
CA SER A 120 -5.24 -19.30 16.42
C SER A 120 -5.55 -20.61 17.15
N ALA A 121 -5.27 -20.71 18.45
CA ALA A 121 -5.62 -21.90 19.23
C ALA A 121 -7.14 -22.19 19.24
N ALA A 122 -7.96 -21.15 19.05
CA ALA A 122 -9.42 -21.24 19.04
C ALA A 122 -10.02 -22.02 17.86
N SER A 123 -9.27 -22.25 16.77
CA SER A 123 -9.79 -22.95 15.59
C SER A 123 -9.81 -24.47 15.74
N SER A 124 -9.32 -25.01 16.86
CA SER A 124 -9.27 -26.45 17.14
C SER A 124 -10.61 -27.01 17.66
N SER A 125 -11.73 -26.34 17.42
CA SER A 125 -13.04 -26.83 17.84
C SER A 125 -13.60 -27.84 16.84
N ASP A 126 -13.49 -29.12 17.20
CA ASP A 126 -14.13 -30.32 16.60
C ASP A 126 -15.69 -30.26 16.60
N GLY A 127 -16.29 -29.16 16.16
CA GLY A 127 -17.73 -28.96 16.28
C GLY A 127 -18.32 -28.03 15.23
N ASN A 128 -18.49 -28.55 14.03
CA ASN A 128 -19.70 -28.43 13.19
C ASN A 128 -20.51 -27.10 13.15
N ASP A 129 -19.86 -25.92 13.22
CA ASP A 129 -20.54 -24.65 13.00
C ASP A 129 -19.86 -23.84 11.88
N SER A 130 -20.63 -23.63 10.82
CA SER A 130 -20.28 -22.83 9.63
C SER A 130 -20.28 -21.34 9.95
N GLY A 131 -19.40 -20.90 10.86
CA GLY A 131 -19.26 -19.50 11.28
C GLY A 131 -17.97 -18.88 10.72
N CYS A 132 -18.10 -17.86 9.88
CA CYS A 132 -17.00 -17.04 9.37
C CYS A 132 -16.08 -16.56 10.50
N GLY A 133 -14.87 -17.09 10.57
CA GLY A 133 -13.83 -16.69 11.53
C GLY A 133 -13.20 -15.36 11.14
N CYS A 134 -13.94 -14.26 11.27
CA CYS A 134 -13.39 -12.92 11.06
C CYS A 134 -12.36 -12.63 12.16
N ARG A 135 -11.06 -12.62 11.82
CA ARG A 135 -10.06 -11.95 12.64
C ARG A 135 -10.42 -10.46 12.63
N LEU A 136 -11.06 -9.99 13.69
CA LEU A 136 -11.08 -8.56 14.00
C LEU A 136 -9.62 -8.13 14.08
N ALA A 137 -9.15 -7.41 13.06
CA ALA A 137 -7.85 -6.77 13.06
C ALA A 137 -7.69 -6.12 14.43
N SER A 138 -6.65 -6.53 15.17
CA SER A 138 -6.34 -5.99 16.48
C SER A 138 -6.32 -4.48 16.31
N SER A 139 -7.37 -3.83 16.79
CA SER A 139 -7.49 -2.39 16.79
C SER A 139 -6.46 -1.95 17.82
N GLY A 140 -5.23 -1.77 17.34
CA GLY A 140 -4.22 -1.01 18.05
C GLY A 140 -4.94 0.20 18.56
N SER A 141 -5.03 0.30 19.88
CA SER A 141 -5.71 1.39 20.57
C SER A 141 -4.99 2.66 20.17
N PHE A 142 -5.38 3.25 19.04
CA PHE A 142 -5.20 4.65 18.77
C PHE A 142 -6.07 5.33 19.81
N GLU A 143 -5.51 5.50 21.01
CA GLU A 143 -5.93 6.57 21.89
C GLU A 143 -6.02 7.81 21.01
N ALA A 144 -7.26 8.17 20.71
CA ALA A 144 -7.62 9.35 19.99
C ALA A 144 -7.14 10.55 20.80
N SER A 145 -5.88 10.91 20.62
CA SER A 145 -5.40 12.27 20.78
C SER A 145 -5.96 13.07 19.60
N LEU A 146 -7.29 13.21 19.60
CA LEU A 146 -8.05 14.25 18.91
C LEU A 146 -7.75 15.58 19.62
N GLY A 147 -6.50 16.01 19.48
CA GLY A 147 -5.98 17.27 20.01
C GLY A 147 -5.46 18.11 18.86
N ALA A 148 -6.35 18.88 18.26
CA ALA A 148 -6.07 20.18 17.63
C ALA A 148 -4.93 20.24 16.59
N LEU A 149 -5.23 19.94 15.31
CA LEU A 149 -4.50 20.50 14.17
C LEU A 149 -5.47 20.91 13.04
N ALA A 150 -6.49 21.68 13.41
CA ALA A 150 -7.12 22.61 12.47
C ALA A 150 -6.42 23.96 12.61
N LEU A 151 -6.10 24.60 11.48
CA LEU A 151 -5.44 25.91 11.28
C LEU A 151 -3.92 25.83 10.99
N GLY A 152 -3.55 25.81 9.70
CA GLY A 152 -2.14 25.96 9.34
C GLY A 152 -1.76 26.15 7.87
N LEU A 153 -2.63 25.92 6.89
CA LEU A 153 -2.25 25.98 5.46
C LEU A 153 -2.79 27.21 4.70
N GLY A 154 -3.13 28.28 5.42
CA GLY A 154 -3.54 29.57 4.84
C GLY A 154 -2.46 30.68 4.86
N ALA A 155 -1.26 30.45 5.42
CA ALA A 155 -0.28 31.52 5.65
C ALA A 155 0.87 31.58 4.63
N ALA A 156 1.21 30.47 3.95
CA ALA A 156 2.37 30.45 3.05
C ALA A 156 2.16 31.22 1.72
N ALA A 157 0.91 31.39 1.28
CA ALA A 157 0.59 32.14 0.05
C ALA A 157 0.60 33.67 0.25
N PHE A 158 0.33 34.17 1.47
CA PHE A 158 0.34 35.60 1.76
C PHE A 158 1.73 36.14 2.13
N ALA A 159 2.61 35.32 2.73
CA ALA A 159 3.98 35.73 3.05
C ALA A 159 4.82 36.01 1.80
N ARG A 160 4.63 35.24 0.70
CA ARG A 160 5.36 35.46 -0.56
C ARG A 160 4.90 36.70 -1.34
N ARG A 161 3.68 37.22 -1.12
CA ARG A 161 3.23 38.47 -1.78
C ARG A 161 3.85 39.72 -1.17
N ARG A 162 4.09 39.77 0.14
CA ARG A 162 4.71 40.96 0.78
C ARG A 162 6.17 41.16 0.34
N GLN A 163 6.96 40.09 0.21
CA GLN A 163 8.37 40.20 -0.18
C GLN A 163 8.60 40.80 -1.59
N ARG A 164 7.64 40.68 -2.51
CA ARG A 164 7.76 41.27 -3.86
C ARG A 164 7.52 42.78 -3.90
N VAL A 165 6.76 43.33 -2.95
CA VAL A 165 6.48 44.77 -2.90
C VAL A 165 7.68 45.53 -2.34
N ASP A 166 8.37 44.96 -1.34
CA ASP A 166 9.53 45.62 -0.72
C ASP A 166 10.75 45.68 -1.65
N ALA A 167 10.95 44.65 -2.49
CA ALA A 167 12.03 44.64 -3.48
C ALA A 167 11.87 45.74 -4.56
N ALA A 168 10.63 46.04 -4.97
CA ALA A 168 10.37 47.11 -5.94
C ALA A 168 10.62 48.52 -5.36
N SER A 169 10.43 48.70 -4.05
CA SER A 169 10.63 49.99 -3.39
C SER A 169 12.10 50.40 -3.24
N ARG A 170 13.04 49.43 -3.13
CA ARG A 170 14.49 49.72 -3.01
C ARG A 170 15.12 50.09 -4.35
N ALA A 171 14.66 49.50 -5.45
CA ALA A 171 15.16 49.79 -6.79
C ALA A 171 14.86 51.22 -7.27
N SER A 172 13.82 51.87 -6.74
CA SER A 172 13.46 53.25 -7.12
C SER A 172 14.31 54.32 -6.42
N ARG A 173 14.84 54.05 -5.21
CA ARG A 173 15.68 55.02 -4.48
C ARG A 173 17.10 55.13 -5.04
N GLN A 174 17.63 54.05 -5.63
CA GLN A 174 18.96 54.04 -6.23
C GLN A 174 19.08 54.79 -7.56
N ARG A 175 17.97 55.29 -8.13
CA ARG A 175 18.00 56.11 -9.36
C ARG A 175 17.88 57.61 -9.12
N ARG A 176 17.82 58.06 -7.85
CA ARG A 176 17.70 59.48 -7.47
C ARG A 176 18.90 60.02 -6.69
N ALA A 177 19.94 59.21 -6.50
CA ALA A 177 21.26 59.63 -6.08
C ALA A 177 22.19 59.55 -7.29
#